data_AF-A0A6J6IA30-F1
#
_entry.id   AF-A0A6J6IA30-F1
#
_cell.length_a   1.000
_cell.length_b   1.000
_cell.length_c   1.000
_cell.angle_alpha   90.00
_cell.angle_beta   90.00
_cell.angle_gamma   90.00
#
_symmetry.space_group_name_H-M   'P 1'
#
loop_
_entity.id
_entity.type
_entity.pdbx_description
1 polymer ?
#
loop_
_entity_poly.entity_id
_entity_poly.type
_entity_poly.pdbx_seq_one_letter_code
_entity_poly.pdbx_strand_id
1 'polypeptide(L)'
;MRPLRWAAALSLGLACSVKWSGIYFAFAFIAMSLVWDVSTRKAIGVERPWRATLLRSAPSTVAISFAIMLITYVATWSGWFLSDEGWDRNWAAGTGVLAALSSLLHYHSEMWNFHVGLTTEHAYASNPWSWLLQTRPTSFYWADIKDHSKGCEVDYCSSEVLALGNPIIWWAGILAVVYQVWRWLGKRDWRSAAVLVGIAAGWLPWMMYLNRTIFTFYTVVFMPFLAIALAMSAAALLGPQDATPERRKRGAIAIGVLVAAVVLAAWWFYPVWTGQVIPYDQWNLRMWMPTWI
;
A
#
# COMPACT_ATOMS: atom_id res chain seq x y z
N MET A 1 16.24 -23.52 -4.70
CA MET A 1 15.79 -22.12 -4.51
C MET A 1 15.27 -21.97 -3.08
N ARG A 2 15.39 -20.78 -2.47
CA ARG A 2 15.01 -20.57 -1.06
C ARG A 2 13.48 -20.57 -0.92
N PRO A 3 12.87 -21.31 0.02
CA PRO A 3 11.41 -21.45 0.15
C PRO A 3 10.69 -20.10 0.31
N LEU A 4 11.34 -19.12 0.94
CA LEU A 4 10.80 -17.76 1.11
C LEU A 4 10.61 -16.99 -0.21
N ARG A 5 11.39 -17.30 -1.28
CA ARG A 5 11.16 -16.69 -2.60
C ARG A 5 9.88 -17.21 -3.24
N TRP A 6 9.53 -18.47 -3.00
CA TRP A 6 8.31 -19.06 -3.52
C TRP A 6 7.10 -18.49 -2.79
N ALA A 7 7.17 -18.38 -1.46
CA ALA A 7 6.15 -17.70 -0.68
C ALA A 7 5.95 -16.25 -1.15
N ALA A 8 7.04 -15.51 -1.39
CA ALA A 8 6.96 -14.15 -1.93
C ALA A 8 6.31 -14.11 -3.34
N ALA A 9 6.71 -15.00 -4.25
CA ALA A 9 6.11 -15.08 -5.58
C ALA A 9 4.62 -15.44 -5.54
N LEU A 10 4.22 -16.35 -4.64
CA LEU A 10 2.82 -16.68 -4.38
C LEU A 10 2.05 -15.46 -3.88
N SER A 11 2.56 -14.76 -2.86
CA SER A 11 1.91 -13.53 -2.34
C SER A 11 1.80 -12.43 -3.39
N LEU A 12 2.82 -12.26 -4.24
CA LEU A 12 2.80 -11.31 -5.36
C LEU A 12 1.81 -11.74 -6.44
N GLY A 13 1.69 -13.04 -6.70
CA GLY A 13 0.66 -13.62 -7.58
C GLY A 13 -0.74 -13.29 -7.09
N LEU A 14 -1.01 -13.57 -5.80
CA LEU A 14 -2.28 -13.23 -5.15
C LEU A 14 -2.58 -11.73 -5.25
N ALA A 15 -1.59 -10.87 -5.03
CA ALA A 15 -1.75 -9.43 -5.17
C ALA A 15 -2.15 -9.03 -6.60
N CYS A 16 -1.47 -9.58 -7.61
CA CYS A 16 -1.79 -9.33 -9.03
C CYS A 16 -3.19 -9.85 -9.41
N SER A 17 -3.63 -10.96 -8.82
CA SER A 17 -4.97 -11.51 -9.03
C SER A 17 -6.09 -10.62 -8.53
N VAL A 18 -5.88 -9.92 -7.41
CA VAL A 18 -6.86 -8.98 -6.84
C VAL A 18 -6.84 -7.66 -7.59
N LYS A 19 -5.64 -7.13 -7.89
CA LYS A 19 -5.49 -5.87 -8.60
C LYS A 19 -4.18 -5.83 -9.38
N TRP A 20 -4.25 -5.39 -10.63
CA TRP A 20 -3.07 -5.40 -11.52
C TRP A 20 -1.92 -4.54 -11.03
N SER A 21 -2.19 -3.52 -10.20
CA SER A 21 -1.15 -2.72 -9.56
C SER A 21 -0.20 -3.54 -8.68
N GLY A 22 -0.57 -4.77 -8.31
CA GLY A 22 0.34 -5.75 -7.71
C GLY A 22 1.59 -6.04 -8.55
N ILE A 23 1.52 -5.83 -9.88
CA ILE A 23 2.65 -6.08 -10.78
C ILE A 23 3.84 -5.16 -10.51
N TYR A 24 3.58 -3.92 -10.05
CA TYR A 24 4.66 -2.98 -9.68
C TYR A 24 5.46 -3.51 -8.49
N PHE A 25 4.78 -4.08 -7.50
CA PHE A 25 5.44 -4.77 -6.39
C PHE A 25 6.21 -6.00 -6.86
N ALA A 26 5.65 -6.78 -7.80
CA ALA A 26 6.32 -7.96 -8.32
C ALA A 26 7.64 -7.61 -9.01
N PHE A 27 7.62 -6.64 -9.93
CA PHE A 27 8.84 -6.16 -10.58
C PHE A 27 9.83 -5.59 -9.56
N ALA A 28 9.38 -4.76 -8.63
CA ALA A 28 10.23 -4.13 -7.63
C ALA A 28 10.92 -5.16 -6.70
N PHE A 29 10.18 -6.12 -6.16
CA PHE A 29 10.72 -7.14 -5.26
C PHE A 29 11.56 -8.19 -5.97
N ILE A 30 11.20 -8.58 -7.20
CA ILE A 30 12.04 -9.48 -8.02
C ILE A 30 13.37 -8.78 -8.34
N ALA A 31 13.33 -7.52 -8.82
CA ALA A 31 14.55 -6.75 -9.10
C ALA A 31 15.41 -6.59 -7.85
N MET A 32 14.82 -6.23 -6.71
CA MET A 32 15.54 -6.12 -5.44
C MET A 32 16.18 -7.45 -5.02
N SER A 33 15.48 -8.58 -5.21
CA SER A 33 16.03 -9.90 -4.90
C SER A 33 17.29 -10.21 -5.71
N LEU A 34 17.34 -9.77 -6.97
CA LEU A 34 18.51 -9.91 -7.84
C LEU A 34 19.64 -8.96 -7.43
N VAL A 35 19.33 -7.74 -7.00
CA VAL A 35 20.32 -6.81 -6.43
C VAL A 35 20.95 -7.39 -5.16
N TRP A 36 20.17 -8.10 -4.33
CA TRP A 36 20.72 -8.83 -3.18
C TRP A 36 21.59 -10.02 -3.60
N ASP A 37 21.26 -10.72 -4.69
CA ASP A 37 22.14 -11.76 -5.25
C ASP A 37 23.48 -11.18 -5.73
N VAL A 38 23.46 -10.03 -6.41
CA VAL A 38 24.68 -9.29 -6.77
C VAL A 38 25.49 -8.90 -5.53
N SER A 39 24.83 -8.39 -4.50
CA SER A 39 25.48 -7.96 -3.26
C SER A 39 26.14 -9.14 -2.53
N THR A 40 25.45 -10.29 -2.49
CA THR A 40 25.98 -11.54 -1.93
C THR A 40 27.20 -12.02 -2.72
N ARG A 41 27.16 -11.95 -4.06
CA ARG A 41 28.29 -12.31 -4.93
C ARG A 41 29.49 -11.41 -4.74
N LYS A 42 29.25 -10.11 -4.56
CA LYS A 42 30.30 -9.14 -4.26
C LYS A 42 30.96 -9.46 -2.91
N ALA A 43 30.18 -9.84 -1.90
CA ALA A 43 30.70 -10.18 -0.57
C ALA A 43 31.59 -11.43 -0.56
N ILE A 44 31.34 -12.41 -1.43
CA ILE A 44 32.17 -13.62 -1.58
C ILE A 44 33.28 -13.48 -2.64
N GLY A 45 33.55 -12.28 -3.14
CA GLY A 45 34.69 -12.02 -4.03
C GLY A 45 34.50 -12.44 -5.50
N VAL A 46 33.28 -12.61 -6.00
CA VAL A 46 33.06 -12.88 -7.44
C VAL A 46 33.49 -11.67 -8.26
N GLU A 47 34.39 -11.85 -9.24
CA GLU A 47 34.96 -10.78 -10.07
C GLU A 47 33.92 -9.94 -10.82
N ARG A 48 32.92 -10.60 -11.43
CA ARG A 48 31.86 -9.96 -12.24
C ARG A 48 30.47 -10.26 -11.66
N PRO A 49 30.11 -9.69 -10.50
CA PRO A 49 28.93 -10.12 -9.73
C PRO A 49 27.62 -9.84 -10.48
N TRP A 50 27.52 -8.70 -11.19
CA TRP A 50 26.37 -8.35 -12.02
C TRP A 50 26.17 -9.36 -13.17
N ARG A 51 27.22 -9.61 -13.96
CA ARG A 51 27.16 -10.58 -15.07
C ARG A 51 26.83 -11.99 -14.57
N ALA A 52 27.41 -12.40 -13.45
CA ALA A 52 27.12 -13.68 -12.84
C ALA A 52 25.65 -13.81 -12.39
N THR A 53 25.08 -12.77 -11.77
CA THR A 53 23.65 -12.76 -11.41
C THR A 53 22.76 -12.77 -12.64
N LEU A 54 23.03 -11.92 -13.64
CA LEU A 54 22.23 -11.84 -14.86
C LEU A 54 22.21 -13.15 -15.65
N LEU A 55 23.33 -13.88 -15.72
CA LEU A 55 23.40 -15.13 -16.49
C LEU A 55 22.97 -16.36 -15.69
N ARG A 56 23.21 -16.40 -14.37
CA ARG A 56 23.00 -17.62 -13.57
C ARG A 56 21.77 -17.56 -12.65
N SER A 57 21.45 -16.40 -12.11
CA SER A 57 20.39 -16.24 -11.10
C SER A 57 19.11 -15.63 -11.66
N ALA A 58 19.22 -14.65 -12.56
CA ALA A 58 18.08 -13.93 -13.10
C ALA A 58 17.13 -14.81 -13.92
N PRO A 59 17.59 -15.66 -14.86
CA PRO A 59 16.68 -16.44 -15.69
C PRO A 59 15.82 -17.39 -14.86
N SER A 60 16.43 -18.12 -13.93
CA SER A 60 15.72 -19.05 -13.04
C SER A 60 14.81 -18.33 -12.04
N THR A 61 15.29 -17.23 -11.43
CA THR A 61 14.50 -16.45 -10.46
C THR A 61 13.27 -15.83 -11.12
N VAL A 62 13.42 -15.22 -12.30
CA VAL A 62 12.32 -14.60 -13.03
C VAL A 62 11.36 -15.67 -13.53
N ALA A 63 11.86 -16.73 -14.18
CA ALA A 63 11.01 -17.78 -14.73
C ALA A 63 10.17 -18.47 -13.65
N ILE A 64 10.77 -18.82 -12.51
CA ILE A 64 10.03 -19.49 -11.43
C ILE A 64 9.10 -18.55 -10.69
N SER A 65 9.50 -17.30 -10.44
CA SER A 65 8.59 -16.33 -9.82
C SER A 65 7.39 -16.08 -10.71
N PHE A 66 7.61 -15.89 -12.02
CA PHE A 66 6.53 -15.70 -12.98
C PHE A 66 5.65 -16.94 -13.12
N ALA A 67 6.23 -18.14 -13.17
CA ALA A 67 5.47 -19.38 -13.21
C ALA A 67 4.56 -19.53 -11.97
N ILE A 68 5.11 -19.29 -10.77
CA ILE A 68 4.32 -19.32 -9.52
C ILE A 68 3.20 -18.27 -9.57
N MET A 69 3.51 -17.04 -9.99
CA MET A 69 2.50 -15.98 -10.11
C MET A 69 1.41 -16.33 -11.12
N LEU A 70 1.76 -16.89 -12.27
CA LEU A 70 0.81 -17.31 -13.31
C LEU A 70 -0.09 -18.45 -12.81
N ILE A 71 0.50 -19.47 -12.18
CA ILE A 71 -0.26 -20.57 -11.57
C ILE A 71 -1.21 -20.04 -10.50
N THR A 72 -0.72 -19.13 -9.65
CA THR A 72 -1.54 -18.48 -8.61
C THR A 72 -2.70 -17.71 -9.24
N TYR A 73 -2.42 -16.92 -10.29
CA TYR A 73 -3.43 -16.17 -11.01
C TYR A 73 -4.52 -17.06 -11.57
N VAL A 74 -4.14 -18.08 -12.35
CA VAL A 74 -5.08 -19.01 -12.96
C VAL A 74 -5.88 -19.77 -11.89
N ALA A 75 -5.23 -20.18 -10.79
CA ALA A 75 -5.91 -20.84 -9.68
C ALA A 75 -6.94 -19.91 -9.01
N THR A 76 -6.61 -18.64 -8.76
CA THR A 76 -7.55 -17.67 -8.17
C THR A 76 -8.69 -17.28 -9.11
N TRP A 77 -8.45 -17.32 -10.42
CA TRP A 77 -9.45 -17.00 -11.45
C TRP A 77 -10.20 -18.24 -11.95
N SER A 78 -10.00 -19.42 -11.35
CA SER A 78 -10.65 -20.66 -11.78
C SER A 78 -12.16 -20.55 -11.77
N GLY A 79 -12.75 -19.80 -10.83
CA GLY A 79 -14.19 -19.53 -10.78
C GLY A 79 -14.70 -18.84 -12.04
N TRP A 80 -13.99 -17.84 -12.57
CA TRP A 80 -14.35 -17.19 -13.83
C TRP A 80 -14.21 -18.14 -15.03
N PHE A 81 -13.19 -19.01 -15.03
CA PHE A 81 -13.01 -19.98 -16.11
C PHE A 81 -14.05 -21.12 -16.11
N LEU A 82 -14.44 -21.59 -14.92
CA LEU A 82 -15.29 -22.78 -14.72
C LEU A 82 -16.78 -22.46 -14.59
N SER A 83 -17.15 -21.20 -14.39
CA SER A 83 -18.56 -20.76 -14.34
C SER A 83 -18.95 -20.01 -15.61
N ASP A 84 -20.26 -19.93 -15.85
CA ASP A 84 -20.86 -19.14 -16.92
C ASP A 84 -21.28 -17.73 -16.46
N GLU A 85 -21.09 -17.42 -15.18
CA GLU A 85 -21.52 -16.15 -14.54
C GLU A 85 -20.44 -15.05 -14.59
N GLY A 86 -19.24 -15.38 -15.08
CA GLY A 86 -18.16 -14.42 -15.19
C GLY A 86 -18.49 -13.29 -16.18
N TRP A 87 -18.18 -12.05 -15.79
CA TRP A 87 -18.30 -10.90 -16.68
C TRP A 87 -17.56 -11.15 -18.01
N ASP A 88 -18.26 -10.93 -19.13
CA ASP A 88 -17.82 -11.17 -20.51
C ASP A 88 -17.16 -12.53 -20.78
N ARG A 89 -17.52 -13.55 -20.00
CA ARG A 89 -16.94 -14.90 -20.11
C ARG A 89 -17.13 -15.54 -21.49
N ASN A 90 -18.24 -15.23 -22.16
CA ASN A 90 -18.64 -15.78 -23.45
C ASN A 90 -18.54 -14.76 -24.59
N TRP A 91 -17.72 -13.72 -24.42
CA TRP A 91 -17.51 -12.70 -25.45
C TRP A 91 -16.96 -13.27 -26.77
N ALA A 92 -15.94 -14.14 -26.70
CA ALA A 92 -15.38 -14.77 -27.89
C ALA A 92 -16.30 -15.89 -28.38
N ALA A 93 -16.62 -15.88 -29.68
CA ALA A 93 -17.33 -16.99 -30.30
C ALA A 93 -16.51 -18.30 -30.28
N GLY A 94 -17.18 -19.42 -30.09
CA GLY A 94 -16.56 -20.75 -30.06
C GLY A 94 -16.49 -21.35 -28.64
N THR A 95 -15.82 -22.50 -28.53
CA THR A 95 -15.69 -23.25 -27.27
C THR A 95 -14.22 -23.63 -27.00
N GLY A 96 -13.93 -23.99 -25.75
CA GLY A 96 -12.60 -24.45 -25.34
C GLY A 96 -11.65 -23.33 -24.90
N VAL A 97 -10.37 -23.71 -24.73
CA VAL A 97 -9.36 -22.87 -24.05
C VAL A 97 -9.05 -21.58 -24.81
N LEU A 98 -8.98 -21.62 -26.15
CA LEU A 98 -8.67 -20.43 -26.95
C LEU A 98 -9.78 -19.38 -26.88
N ALA A 99 -11.04 -19.81 -26.91
CA ALA A 99 -12.18 -18.91 -26.73
C ALA A 99 -12.17 -18.29 -25.33
N ALA A 100 -11.97 -19.12 -24.29
CA ALA A 100 -11.89 -18.64 -22.90
C ALA A 100 -10.74 -17.63 -22.67
N LEU A 101 -9.55 -17.90 -23.22
CA LEU A 101 -8.42 -16.97 -23.15
C LEU A 101 -8.68 -15.68 -23.92
N SER A 102 -9.35 -15.75 -25.07
CA SER A 102 -9.72 -14.57 -25.86
C SER A 102 -10.74 -13.69 -25.13
N SER A 103 -11.78 -14.30 -24.54
CA SER A 103 -12.73 -13.60 -23.67
C SER A 103 -12.05 -12.97 -22.46
N LEU A 104 -11.08 -13.66 -21.85
CA LEU A 104 -10.35 -13.11 -20.70
C LEU A 104 -9.50 -11.91 -21.12
N LEU A 105 -8.79 -12.00 -22.25
CA LEU A 105 -8.01 -10.88 -22.79
C LEU A 105 -8.91 -9.69 -23.14
N HIS A 106 -10.11 -9.94 -23.67
CA HIS A 106 -11.11 -8.90 -23.90
C HIS A 106 -11.52 -8.22 -22.61
N TYR A 107 -11.91 -9.00 -21.60
CA TYR A 107 -12.32 -8.47 -20.31
C TYR A 107 -11.20 -7.64 -19.66
N HIS A 108 -9.95 -8.10 -19.71
CA HIS A 108 -8.82 -7.28 -19.27
C HIS A 108 -8.70 -6.00 -20.11
N SER A 109 -8.79 -6.06 -21.43
CA SER A 109 -8.76 -4.85 -22.28
C SER A 109 -9.81 -3.82 -21.86
N GLU A 110 -11.04 -4.25 -21.57
CA GLU A 110 -12.10 -3.36 -21.08
C GLU A 110 -11.78 -2.77 -19.71
N MET A 111 -11.32 -3.60 -18.77
CA MET A 111 -10.84 -3.13 -17.47
C MET A 111 -9.75 -2.08 -17.62
N TRP A 112 -8.75 -2.32 -18.48
CA TRP A 112 -7.67 -1.37 -18.73
C TRP A 112 -8.20 -0.06 -19.30
N ASN A 113 -9.03 -0.10 -20.35
CA ASN A 113 -9.58 1.07 -21.01
C ASN A 113 -10.39 1.95 -20.04
N PHE A 114 -11.21 1.32 -19.19
CA PHE A 114 -11.89 2.03 -18.10
C PHE A 114 -10.89 2.65 -17.11
N HIS A 115 -9.89 1.87 -16.67
CA HIS A 115 -8.89 2.29 -15.70
C HIS A 115 -7.84 3.27 -16.23
N VAL A 116 -7.75 3.55 -17.52
CA VAL A 116 -6.91 4.65 -18.02
C VAL A 116 -7.75 5.83 -18.48
N GLY A 117 -9.00 5.60 -18.88
CA GLY A 117 -9.92 6.63 -19.36
C GLY A 117 -10.76 7.34 -18.29
N LEU A 118 -10.89 6.81 -17.07
CA LEU A 118 -11.69 7.46 -16.01
C LEU A 118 -11.06 8.79 -15.56
N THR A 119 -11.69 9.88 -15.98
CA THR A 119 -11.28 11.27 -15.75
C THR A 119 -12.43 12.14 -15.24
N THR A 120 -13.59 11.54 -14.96
CA THR A 120 -14.77 12.23 -14.42
C THR A 120 -14.43 12.94 -13.12
N GLU A 121 -14.64 14.25 -13.05
CA GLU A 121 -14.34 15.03 -11.85
C GLU A 121 -15.11 14.51 -10.63
N HIS A 122 -14.47 14.57 -9.47
CA HIS A 122 -15.06 14.15 -8.21
C HIS A 122 -14.56 15.04 -7.06
N ALA A 123 -15.46 15.49 -6.19
CA ALA A 123 -15.12 16.43 -5.12
C ALA A 123 -14.00 15.91 -4.20
N TYR A 124 -14.02 14.62 -3.88
CA TYR A 124 -12.98 13.97 -3.05
C TYR A 124 -11.76 13.43 -3.82
N ALA A 125 -11.63 13.71 -5.12
CA ALA A 125 -10.41 13.39 -5.83
C ALA A 125 -9.21 14.11 -5.18
N SER A 126 -8.05 13.46 -5.21
CA SER A 126 -6.85 13.86 -4.48
C SER A 126 -5.61 13.62 -5.31
N ASN A 127 -4.55 14.39 -5.06
CA ASN A 127 -3.31 14.27 -5.80
C ASN A 127 -2.33 13.31 -5.10
N PRO A 128 -1.71 12.33 -5.80
CA PRO A 128 -0.72 11.41 -5.24
C PRO A 128 0.44 12.07 -4.50
N TRP A 129 0.83 13.28 -4.88
CA TRP A 129 1.87 14.05 -4.20
C TRP A 129 1.53 14.34 -2.73
N SER A 130 0.25 14.51 -2.41
CA SER A 130 -0.20 14.91 -1.08
C SER A 130 -0.64 13.75 -0.19
N TRP A 131 -0.65 12.52 -0.72
CA TRP A 131 -1.17 11.33 -0.05
C TRP A 131 -0.47 10.99 1.26
N LEU A 132 0.86 11.10 1.31
CA LEU A 132 1.61 10.82 2.55
C LEU A 132 1.23 11.78 3.69
N LEU A 133 0.87 13.02 3.36
CA LEU A 133 0.47 14.05 4.30
C LEU A 133 -1.01 13.92 4.73
N GLN A 134 -1.78 13.05 4.05
CA GLN A 134 -3.21 12.88 4.25
C GLN A 134 -3.99 14.20 4.08
N THR A 135 -3.60 15.05 3.12
CA THR A 135 -4.20 16.41 3.01
C THR A 135 -5.64 16.40 2.51
N ARG A 136 -6.07 15.37 1.78
CA ARG A 136 -7.43 15.27 1.24
C ARG A 136 -7.94 13.83 1.38
N PRO A 137 -8.46 13.45 2.56
CA PRO A 137 -9.08 12.15 2.76
C PRO A 137 -10.34 12.00 1.91
N THR A 138 -10.77 10.76 1.68
CA THR A 138 -11.95 10.46 0.87
C THR A 138 -13.13 10.16 1.78
N SER A 139 -14.22 10.89 1.65
CA SER A 139 -15.47 10.56 2.37
C SER A 139 -16.13 9.35 1.70
N PHE A 140 -16.35 8.28 2.47
CA PHE A 140 -17.05 7.07 2.04
C PHE A 140 -18.53 7.08 2.36
N TYR A 141 -18.92 7.88 3.36
CA TYR A 141 -20.31 8.03 3.77
C TYR A 141 -20.47 9.40 4.41
N TRP A 142 -21.55 10.10 4.06
CA TRP A 142 -21.95 11.35 4.69
C TRP A 142 -23.47 11.36 4.90
N ALA A 143 -23.91 11.80 6.07
CA ALA A 143 -25.30 12.07 6.36
C ALA A 143 -25.48 13.30 7.25
N ASP A 144 -26.30 14.23 6.79
CA ASP A 144 -26.81 15.35 7.58
C ASP A 144 -28.08 14.94 8.32
N ILE A 145 -28.12 15.19 9.63
CA ILE A 145 -29.24 14.83 10.51
C ILE A 145 -29.72 16.11 11.20
N LYS A 146 -30.91 16.59 10.81
CA LYS A 146 -31.51 17.87 11.29
C LYS A 146 -32.91 17.69 11.87
N ASP A 147 -33.35 16.45 12.03
CA ASP A 147 -34.70 16.06 12.42
C ASP A 147 -34.73 15.34 13.78
N HIS A 148 -33.64 15.44 14.55
CA HIS A 148 -33.42 14.71 15.81
C HIS A 148 -33.53 13.17 15.68
N SER A 149 -33.43 12.63 14.46
CA SER A 149 -33.42 11.18 14.24
C SER A 149 -32.05 10.57 14.58
N LYS A 150 -31.98 9.23 14.62
CA LYS A 150 -30.74 8.45 14.82
C LYS A 150 -29.93 8.82 16.08
N GLY A 151 -30.59 9.30 17.13
CA GLY A 151 -29.95 9.66 18.39
C GLY A 151 -29.28 11.04 18.39
N CYS A 152 -29.62 11.92 17.45
CA CYS A 152 -29.15 13.31 17.48
C CYS A 152 -29.92 14.13 18.53
N GLU A 153 -29.25 14.52 19.61
CA GLU A 153 -29.83 15.30 20.71
C GLU A 153 -29.84 16.82 20.48
N VAL A 154 -29.30 17.30 19.36
CA VAL A 154 -29.18 18.72 18.99
C VAL A 154 -29.79 18.99 17.61
N ASP A 155 -29.88 20.26 17.21
CA ASP A 155 -30.53 20.65 15.95
C ASP A 155 -29.78 20.22 14.68
N TYR A 156 -28.46 19.97 14.78
CA TYR A 156 -27.65 19.52 13.65
C TYR A 156 -26.54 18.56 14.07
N CYS A 157 -26.68 17.31 13.62
CA CYS A 157 -25.64 16.30 13.69
C CYS A 157 -25.16 15.89 12.30
N SER A 158 -23.94 15.39 12.24
CA SER A 158 -23.34 14.76 11.08
C SER A 158 -22.89 13.34 11.42
N SER A 159 -22.96 12.46 10.44
CA SER A 159 -22.37 11.12 10.49
C SER A 159 -21.53 10.90 9.25
N GLU A 160 -20.25 10.60 9.46
CA GLU A 160 -19.29 10.42 8.37
C GLU A 160 -18.47 9.14 8.56
N VAL A 161 -18.20 8.43 7.45
CA VAL A 161 -17.10 7.46 7.38
C VAL A 161 -16.03 8.06 6.48
N LEU A 162 -14.97 8.59 7.10
CA LEU A 162 -13.88 9.26 6.43
C LEU A 162 -12.68 8.32 6.29
N ALA A 163 -12.20 8.13 5.07
CA ALA A 163 -10.97 7.38 4.78
C ALA A 163 -9.72 8.22 5.09
N LEU A 164 -9.60 8.63 6.35
CA LEU A 164 -8.46 9.35 6.92
C LEU A 164 -7.66 8.37 7.77
N GLY A 165 -6.40 8.11 7.43
CA GLY A 165 -5.56 7.34 8.33
C GLY A 165 -5.18 8.16 9.57
N ASN A 166 -4.77 7.49 10.66
CA ASN A 166 -4.33 8.17 11.88
C ASN A 166 -3.22 9.22 11.56
N PRO A 167 -3.50 10.53 11.68
CA PRO A 167 -2.56 11.55 11.19
C PRO A 167 -1.20 11.49 11.87
N ILE A 168 -1.16 11.11 13.15
CA ILE A 168 0.08 10.97 13.92
C ILE A 168 0.95 9.84 13.34
N ILE A 169 0.35 8.70 12.97
CA ILE A 169 1.07 7.60 12.30
C ILE A 169 1.60 8.05 10.95
N TRP A 170 0.79 8.72 10.13
CA TRP A 170 1.20 9.15 8.79
C TRP A 170 2.33 10.18 8.84
N TRP A 171 2.22 11.20 9.68
CA TRP A 171 3.23 12.25 9.80
C TRP A 171 4.53 11.74 10.43
N ALA A 172 4.44 10.90 11.47
CA ALA A 172 5.62 10.20 11.99
C ALA A 172 6.20 9.24 10.94
N GLY A 173 5.35 8.65 10.09
CA GLY A 173 5.72 7.84 8.94
C GLY A 173 6.55 8.59 7.91
N ILE A 174 6.23 9.85 7.60
CA ILE A 174 7.04 10.68 6.70
C ILE A 174 8.46 10.85 7.26
N LEU A 175 8.57 11.19 8.55
CA LEU A 175 9.87 11.30 9.22
C LEU A 175 10.62 9.96 9.23
N ALA A 176 9.90 8.86 9.43
CA ALA A 176 10.44 7.51 9.36
C ALA A 176 10.98 7.17 7.95
N VAL A 177 10.29 7.57 6.88
CA VAL A 177 10.75 7.39 5.49
C VAL A 177 12.06 8.13 5.27
N VAL A 178 12.14 9.40 5.66
CA VAL A 178 13.38 10.19 5.58
C VAL A 178 14.51 9.51 6.34
N TYR A 179 14.23 9.01 7.55
CA TYR A 179 15.19 8.28 8.36
C TYR A 179 15.64 6.97 7.71
N GLN A 180 14.72 6.19 7.10
CA GLN A 180 15.08 4.97 6.37
C GLN A 180 15.91 5.27 5.12
N VAL A 181 15.67 6.40 4.43
CA VAL A 181 16.53 6.83 3.31
C VAL A 181 17.95 7.09 3.80
N TRP A 182 18.12 7.79 4.92
CA TRP A 182 19.42 8.00 5.53
C TRP A 182 20.08 6.68 5.95
N ARG A 183 19.34 5.75 6.57
CA ARG A 183 19.89 4.42 6.95
C ARG A 183 20.29 3.59 5.75
N TRP A 184 19.53 3.65 4.66
CA TRP A 184 19.87 2.97 3.43
C TRP A 184 21.14 3.54 2.80
N LEU A 185 21.21 4.86 2.60
CA LEU A 185 22.34 5.49 1.89
C LEU A 185 23.60 5.58 2.76
N GLY A 186 23.45 6.04 4.00
CA GLY A 186 24.54 6.33 4.93
C GLY A 186 25.03 5.09 5.69
N LYS A 187 24.13 4.21 6.14
CA LYS A 187 24.49 2.98 6.89
C LYS A 187 24.46 1.72 6.03
N ARG A 188 24.07 1.82 4.74
CA ARG A 188 23.97 0.68 3.82
C ARG A 188 23.06 -0.43 4.36
N ASP A 189 22.02 -0.06 5.11
CA ASP A 189 21.06 -1.03 5.65
C ASP A 189 20.11 -1.54 4.56
N TRP A 190 20.28 -2.79 4.18
CA TRP A 190 19.44 -3.45 3.18
C TRP A 190 17.98 -3.60 3.62
N ARG A 191 17.71 -3.65 4.94
CA ARG A 191 16.34 -3.73 5.47
C ARG A 191 15.58 -2.45 5.18
N SER A 192 16.25 -1.31 5.36
CA SER A 192 15.70 0.01 5.05
C SER A 192 15.38 0.12 3.56
N ALA A 193 16.28 -0.38 2.70
CA ALA A 193 16.04 -0.46 1.25
C ALA A 193 14.78 -1.27 0.91
N ALA A 194 14.57 -2.42 1.56
CA ALA A 194 13.40 -3.28 1.31
C ALA A 194 12.08 -2.57 1.55
N VAL A 195 12.00 -1.82 2.65
CA VAL A 195 10.79 -1.08 3.02
C VAL A 195 10.56 0.09 2.07
N LEU A 196 11.61 0.84 1.72
CA LEU A 196 11.53 1.94 0.77
C LEU A 196 11.11 1.47 -0.62
N VAL A 197 11.59 0.31 -1.07
CA VAL A 197 11.17 -0.32 -2.33
C VAL A 197 9.68 -0.65 -2.29
N GLY A 198 9.16 -1.17 -1.17
CA GLY A 198 7.72 -1.42 -1.00
C GLY A 198 6.89 -0.14 -1.07
N ILE A 199 7.32 0.95 -0.41
CA ILE A 199 6.65 2.25 -0.50
C ILE A 199 6.68 2.78 -1.93
N ALA A 200 7.86 2.77 -2.57
CA ALA A 200 8.04 3.27 -3.93
C ALA A 200 7.20 2.48 -4.95
N ALA A 201 7.15 1.15 -4.83
CA ALA A 201 6.38 0.28 -5.72
C ALA A 201 4.87 0.56 -5.66
N GLY A 202 4.34 0.89 -4.48
CA GLY A 202 2.93 1.22 -4.32
C GLY A 202 2.58 2.68 -4.61
N TRP A 203 3.55 3.60 -4.52
CA TRP A 203 3.30 5.05 -4.60
C TRP A 203 3.74 5.68 -5.93
N LEU A 204 4.97 5.43 -6.39
CA LEU A 204 5.52 6.09 -7.59
C LEU A 204 4.76 5.82 -8.89
N PRO A 205 4.16 4.63 -9.13
CA PRO A 205 3.39 4.42 -10.34
C PRO A 205 2.24 5.41 -10.53
N TRP A 206 1.68 5.94 -9.45
CA TRP A 206 0.61 6.93 -9.52
C TRP A 206 1.06 8.27 -10.11
N MET A 207 2.35 8.55 -10.14
CA MET A 207 2.89 9.76 -10.78
C MET A 207 2.68 9.76 -12.30
N MET A 208 2.40 8.59 -12.90
CA MET A 208 2.03 8.48 -14.32
C MET A 208 0.55 8.80 -14.58
N TYR A 209 -0.27 8.93 -13.52
CA TYR A 209 -1.74 9.02 -13.62
C TYR A 209 -2.32 10.26 -12.91
N LEU A 210 -1.57 11.37 -12.88
CA LEU A 210 -1.97 12.58 -12.14
C LEU A 210 -3.29 13.22 -12.62
N ASN A 211 -3.65 13.01 -13.88
CA ASN A 211 -4.87 13.57 -14.49
C ASN A 211 -6.11 12.67 -14.29
N ARG A 212 -5.97 11.51 -13.65
CA ARG A 212 -7.09 10.61 -13.39
C ARG A 212 -7.80 10.95 -12.10
N THR A 213 -9.08 10.58 -12.04
CA THR A 213 -9.87 10.66 -10.81
C THR A 213 -9.39 9.60 -9.83
N ILE A 214 -8.53 10.01 -8.90
CA ILE A 214 -7.85 9.13 -7.95
C ILE A 214 -7.95 9.66 -6.52
N PHE A 215 -7.83 8.75 -5.56
CA PHE A 215 -8.25 8.99 -4.18
C PHE A 215 -7.18 8.56 -3.19
N THR A 216 -7.13 9.23 -2.03
CA THR A 216 -6.13 8.98 -1.00
C THR A 216 -6.23 7.56 -0.42
N PHE A 217 -7.39 6.90 -0.44
CA PHE A 217 -7.51 5.53 0.06
C PHE A 217 -6.63 4.52 -0.69
N TYR A 218 -6.14 4.83 -1.90
CA TYR A 218 -5.17 3.99 -2.60
C TYR A 218 -3.85 3.82 -1.84
N THR A 219 -3.56 4.67 -0.83
CA THR A 219 -2.39 4.46 0.02
C THR A 219 -2.42 3.18 0.84
N VAL A 220 -3.59 2.54 1.00
CA VAL A 220 -3.74 1.27 1.74
C VAL A 220 -2.75 0.20 1.30
N VAL A 221 -2.36 0.17 0.02
CA VAL A 221 -1.47 -0.85 -0.54
C VAL A 221 -0.01 -0.69 -0.08
N PHE A 222 0.42 0.52 0.26
CA PHE A 222 1.79 0.77 0.73
C PHE A 222 1.88 1.18 2.20
N MET A 223 0.74 1.43 2.85
CA MET A 223 0.63 1.72 4.28
C MET A 223 1.35 0.68 5.17
N PRO A 224 1.30 -0.65 4.91
CA PRO A 224 2.05 -1.62 5.70
C PRO A 224 3.56 -1.37 5.70
N PHE A 225 4.14 -0.96 4.56
CA PHE A 225 5.56 -0.63 4.48
C PHE A 225 5.88 0.66 5.24
N LEU A 226 4.98 1.64 5.22
CA LEU A 226 5.11 2.85 6.05
C LEU A 226 5.10 2.50 7.55
N ALA A 227 4.21 1.59 7.97
CA ALA A 227 4.16 1.11 9.35
C ALA A 227 5.44 0.36 9.75
N ILE A 228 6.00 -0.46 8.86
CA ILE A 228 7.30 -1.13 9.09
C ILE A 228 8.43 -0.09 9.17
N ALA A 229 8.44 0.94 8.31
CA ALA A 229 9.42 2.03 8.38
C ALA A 229 9.36 2.73 9.73
N LEU A 230 8.16 3.02 10.22
CA LEU A 230 7.94 3.63 11.53
C LEU A 230 8.40 2.71 12.67
N ALA A 231 8.07 1.42 12.62
CA ALA A 231 8.51 0.44 13.62
C ALA A 231 10.04 0.28 13.65
N MET A 232 10.69 0.24 12.49
CA MET A 232 12.16 0.22 12.39
C MET A 232 12.79 1.50 12.93
N SER A 233 12.15 2.65 12.70
CA SER A 233 12.59 3.94 13.24
C SER A 233 12.43 3.99 14.77
N ALA A 234 11.31 3.48 15.29
CA ALA A 234 11.06 3.35 16.72
C ALA A 234 12.08 2.39 17.38
N ALA A 235 12.41 1.27 16.75
CA ALA A 235 13.45 0.35 17.25
C ALA A 235 14.82 1.05 17.32
N ALA A 236 15.17 1.86 16.32
CA ALA A 236 16.39 2.65 16.36
C ALA A 236 16.34 3.75 17.45
N LEU A 237 15.18 4.37 17.65
CA LEU A 237 14.93 5.31 18.75
C LEU A 237 15.00 4.66 20.12
N LEU A 238 14.73 3.36 20.29
CA LEU A 238 14.90 2.64 21.56
C LEU A 238 16.38 2.39 21.90
N GLY A 239 17.23 2.27 20.88
CA GLY A 239 18.67 2.10 21.02
C GLY A 239 19.12 0.64 21.08
N PRO A 240 20.42 0.38 20.85
CA PRO A 240 20.97 -0.97 20.87
C PRO A 240 20.98 -1.55 22.29
N GLN A 241 21.18 -2.87 22.39
CA GLN A 241 21.06 -3.59 23.67
C GLN A 241 22.12 -3.17 24.70
N ASP A 242 23.30 -2.79 24.23
CA ASP A 242 24.46 -2.31 24.98
C ASP A 242 24.42 -0.81 25.31
N ALA A 243 23.38 -0.08 24.88
CA ALA A 243 23.21 1.32 25.23
C ALA A 243 22.99 1.50 26.73
N THR A 244 23.48 2.63 27.26
CA THR A 244 23.31 2.97 28.68
C THR A 244 21.83 2.97 29.10
N PRO A 245 21.52 2.63 30.37
CA PRO A 245 20.14 2.62 30.86
C PRO A 245 19.40 3.94 30.61
N GLU A 246 20.09 5.07 30.81
CA GLU A 246 19.52 6.41 30.56
C GLU A 246 19.19 6.66 29.08
N ARG A 247 20.05 6.21 28.15
CA ARG A 247 19.76 6.29 26.71
C ARG A 247 18.51 5.46 26.39
N ARG A 248 18.45 4.21 26.85
CA ARG A 248 17.31 3.32 26.56
C ARG A 248 16.01 3.85 27.18
N LYS A 249 16.07 4.41 28.39
CA LYS A 249 14.96 5.09 29.07
C LYS A 249 14.41 6.25 28.24
N ARG A 250 15.27 7.15 27.74
CA ARG A 250 14.84 8.27 26.87
C ARG A 250 14.17 7.78 25.59
N GLY A 251 14.71 6.72 24.98
CA GLY A 251 14.12 6.09 23.80
C GLY A 251 12.75 5.48 24.07
N ALA A 252 12.61 4.74 25.17
CA ALA A 252 11.35 4.16 25.61
C ALA A 252 10.30 5.24 25.93
N ILE A 253 10.68 6.33 26.59
CA ILE A 253 9.80 7.48 26.85
C ILE A 253 9.30 8.08 25.54
N ALA A 254 10.20 8.34 24.58
CA ALA A 254 9.82 8.90 23.28
C ALA A 254 8.83 8.00 22.53
N ILE A 255 9.06 6.69 22.52
CA ILE A 255 8.14 5.71 21.92
C ILE A 255 6.81 5.67 22.68
N GLY A 256 6.84 5.70 24.01
CA GLY A 256 5.64 5.74 24.85
C GLY A 256 4.78 6.97 24.57
N VAL A 257 5.40 8.15 24.44
CA VAL A 257 4.73 9.39 24.06
C VAL A 257 4.11 9.28 22.66
N LEU A 258 4.84 8.74 21.69
CA LEU A 258 4.31 8.52 20.34
C LEU A 258 3.11 7.58 20.35
N VAL A 259 3.20 6.43 21.03
CA VAL A 259 2.10 5.46 21.14
C VAL A 259 0.89 6.08 21.83
N ALA A 260 1.10 6.83 22.93
CA ALA A 260 0.02 7.53 23.61
C ALA A 260 -0.67 8.55 22.67
N ALA A 261 0.10 9.34 21.92
CA ALA A 261 -0.44 10.28 20.95
C ALA A 261 -1.24 9.58 19.84
N VAL A 262 -0.76 8.44 19.34
CA VAL A 262 -1.47 7.62 18.35
C VAL A 262 -2.79 7.10 18.89
N VAL A 263 -2.81 6.58 20.12
CA VAL A 263 -4.03 6.07 20.77
C VAL A 263 -5.02 7.20 21.04
N LEU A 264 -4.56 8.36 21.52
CA LEU A 264 -5.41 9.53 21.74
C LEU A 264 -6.00 10.06 20.42
N ALA A 265 -5.20 10.12 19.35
CA ALA A 265 -5.70 10.47 18.03
C ALA A 265 -6.71 9.45 17.52
N ALA A 266 -6.48 8.14 17.73
CA ALA A 266 -7.42 7.11 17.33
C ALA A 266 -8.77 7.25 18.07
N TRP A 267 -8.74 7.53 19.37
CA TRP A 267 -9.95 7.83 20.14
C TRP A 267 -10.65 9.09 19.63
N TRP A 268 -9.90 10.17 19.35
CA TRP A 268 -10.45 11.43 18.84
C TRP A 268 -11.15 11.26 17.48
N PHE A 269 -10.53 10.54 16.55
CA PHE A 269 -11.05 10.31 15.19
C PHE A 269 -12.02 9.13 15.08
N TYR A 270 -12.18 8.32 16.13
CA TYR A 270 -13.03 7.12 16.11
C TYR A 270 -14.46 7.39 15.60
N PRO A 271 -15.15 8.48 15.98
CA PRO A 271 -16.51 8.75 15.50
C PRO A 271 -16.60 8.88 13.98
N VAL A 272 -15.62 9.54 13.35
CA VAL A 272 -15.59 9.77 11.89
C VAL A 272 -15.02 8.58 11.12
N TRP A 273 -14.42 7.59 11.79
CA TRP A 273 -14.04 6.32 11.16
C TRP A 273 -15.16 5.30 11.17
N THR A 274 -16.12 5.45 12.08
CA THR A 274 -17.17 4.45 12.33
C THR A 274 -18.56 4.93 11.96
N GLY A 275 -18.72 6.17 11.48
CA GLY A 275 -20.03 6.71 11.13
C GLY A 275 -20.92 6.99 12.34
N GLN A 276 -20.34 7.35 13.48
CA GLN A 276 -21.14 7.74 14.64
C GLN A 276 -21.87 9.07 14.38
N VAL A 277 -23.08 9.19 14.92
CA VAL A 277 -23.84 10.44 14.90
C VAL A 277 -23.27 11.35 15.99
N ILE A 278 -22.70 12.49 15.58
CA ILE A 278 -22.13 13.49 16.49
C ILE A 278 -22.62 14.90 16.10
N PRO A 279 -22.68 15.86 17.04
CA PRO A 279 -22.97 17.25 16.71
C PRO A 279 -22.03 17.78 15.61
N TYR A 280 -22.54 18.60 14.69
CA TYR A 280 -21.76 19.11 13.57
C TYR A 280 -20.48 19.84 14.02
N ASP A 281 -20.55 20.64 15.08
CA ASP A 281 -19.39 21.36 15.61
C ASP A 281 -18.29 20.40 16.09
N GLN A 282 -18.68 19.26 16.67
CA GLN A 282 -17.73 18.22 17.06
C GLN A 282 -17.07 17.56 15.85
N TRP A 283 -17.84 17.30 14.80
CA TRP A 283 -17.30 16.81 13.55
C TRP A 283 -16.31 17.82 12.94
N ASN A 284 -16.67 19.09 12.88
CA ASN A 284 -15.83 20.15 12.32
C ASN A 284 -14.51 20.32 13.10
N LEU A 285 -14.52 20.17 14.43
CA LEU A 285 -13.30 20.18 15.26
C LEU A 285 -12.32 19.04 14.93
N ARG A 286 -12.79 17.96 14.29
CA ARG A 286 -11.93 16.87 13.82
C ARG A 286 -11.30 17.17 12.46
N MET A 287 -11.82 18.15 11.72
CA MET A 287 -11.26 18.59 10.45
C MET A 287 -10.06 19.52 10.68
N TRP A 288 -8.92 18.92 11.00
CA TRP A 288 -7.69 19.66 11.31
C TRP A 288 -7.12 20.44 10.13
N MET A 289 -7.47 20.05 8.89
CA MET A 289 -7.14 20.81 7.69
C MET A 289 -8.42 21.25 6.98
N PRO A 290 -8.46 22.48 6.41
CA PRO A 290 -9.61 22.95 5.63
C PRO A 290 -9.96 22.03 4.45
N THR A 291 -8.96 21.32 3.91
CA THR A 291 -9.09 20.41 2.77
C THR A 291 -9.66 19.03 3.12
N TRP A 292 -9.96 18.78 4.39
CA TRP A 292 -10.65 17.56 4.85
C TRP A 292 -12.17 17.66 4.72
N ILE A 293 -12.67 18.83 4.34
CA ILE A 293 -14.06 19.13 4.00
C ILE A 293 -14.23 19.11 2.47
#